data_AF-A0A8I1IEV4-F1
#
_entry.id   AF-A0A8I1IEV4-F1
#
_cell.length_a   1.000
_cell.length_b   1.000
_cell.length_c   1.000
_cell.angle_alpha   90.00
_cell.angle_beta   90.00
_cell.angle_gamma   90.00
#
_symmetry.space_group_name_H-M   'P 1'
#
loop_
_entity.id
_entity.type
_entity.pdbx_description
1 polymer ?
#
loop_
_entity_poly.entity_id
_entity_poly.type
_entity_poly.pdbx_seq_one_letter_code
_entity_poly.pdbx_strand_id
1 'polypeptide(L)'
;MAERRIGSSFAAVGFALGALALAGHFAFSALQGDFGLFRRLKAEAQAEELGAELASLRAEIARMENLTHRLSDNHLDLDLLDERARRVLGVIRTDEIVIR
;
A
#
# COMPACT_ATOMS: atom_id res chain seq x y z
N MET A 1 -19.61 72.81 -23.83
CA MET A 1 -20.30 71.72 -23.10
C MET A 1 -19.39 70.51 -23.10
N ALA A 2 -18.58 70.33 -22.06
CA ALA A 2 -17.60 69.26 -21.95
C ALA A 2 -17.76 68.62 -20.57
N GLU A 3 -18.61 67.61 -20.47
CA GLU A 3 -18.79 66.85 -19.24
C GLU A 3 -18.60 65.36 -19.50
N ARG A 4 -17.95 64.71 -18.51
CA ARG A 4 -17.87 63.26 -18.28
C ARG A 4 -17.04 62.40 -19.25
N ARG A 5 -15.71 62.48 -19.11
CA ARG A 5 -14.79 61.36 -19.43
C ARG A 5 -14.15 60.68 -18.21
N ILE A 6 -14.41 61.18 -17.00
CA ILE A 6 -13.78 60.66 -15.76
C ILE A 6 -14.30 59.25 -15.39
N GLY A 7 -15.55 58.92 -15.76
CA GLY A 7 -16.16 57.61 -15.45
C GLY A 7 -15.56 56.43 -16.24
N SER A 8 -15.07 56.64 -17.46
CA SER A 8 -14.53 55.53 -18.27
C SER A 8 -13.14 55.07 -17.82
N SER A 9 -12.33 55.98 -17.25
CA SER A 9 -11.00 55.64 -16.76
C SER A 9 -11.07 54.77 -15.50
N PHE A 10 -11.99 55.08 -14.58
CA PHE A 10 -12.20 54.26 -13.39
C PHE A 10 -12.78 52.88 -13.74
N ALA A 11 -13.70 52.82 -14.71
CA ALA A 11 -14.22 51.55 -15.23
C ALA A 11 -13.12 50.70 -15.91
N ALA A 12 -12.24 51.33 -16.69
CA ALA A 12 -11.13 50.64 -17.35
C ALA A 12 -10.11 50.07 -16.33
N VAL A 13 -9.78 50.83 -15.29
CA VAL A 13 -8.89 50.37 -14.22
C VAL A 13 -9.53 49.23 -13.43
N GLY A 14 -10.82 49.35 -13.08
CA GLY A 14 -11.56 48.28 -12.40
C GLY A 14 -11.63 46.99 -13.23
N PHE A 15 -11.88 47.12 -14.54
CA PHE A 15 -11.88 45.99 -15.46
C PHE A 15 -10.49 45.34 -15.57
N ALA A 16 -9.43 46.13 -15.71
CA ALA A 16 -8.06 45.63 -15.80
C ALA A 16 -7.66 44.89 -14.52
N LEU A 17 -7.96 45.44 -13.34
CA LEU A 17 -7.69 44.78 -12.06
C LEU A 17 -8.49 43.48 -11.90
N GLY A 18 -9.76 43.47 -12.29
CA GLY A 18 -10.59 42.27 -12.28
C GLY A 18 -10.06 41.18 -13.21
N ALA A 19 -9.66 41.54 -14.43
CA ALA A 19 -9.06 40.62 -15.39
C ALA A 19 -7.73 40.05 -14.88
N LEU A 20 -6.89 40.88 -14.24
CA LEU A 20 -5.60 40.46 -13.71
C LEU A 20 -5.75 39.57 -12.48
N ALA A 21 -6.73 39.85 -11.62
CA ALA A 21 -7.09 38.98 -10.50
C ALA A 21 -7.62 37.61 -10.97
N LEU A 22 -8.48 37.58 -11.99
CA LEU A 22 -8.96 36.32 -12.58
C LEU A 22 -7.82 35.55 -13.24
N ALA A 23 -6.95 36.21 -14.01
CA ALA A 23 -5.78 35.58 -14.62
C ALA A 23 -4.83 34.99 -13.57
N GLY A 24 -4.56 35.72 -12.48
CA GLY A 24 -3.78 35.25 -11.35
C GLY A 24 -4.43 34.06 -10.63
N HIS A 25 -5.75 34.12 -10.41
CA HIS A 25 -6.51 33.02 -9.83
C HIS A 25 -6.47 31.76 -10.71
N PHE A 26 -6.66 31.89 -12.02
CA PHE A 26 -6.58 30.76 -12.94
C PHE A 26 -5.16 30.20 -13.05
N ALA A 27 -4.13 31.05 -13.08
CA ALA A 27 -2.74 30.60 -13.05
C ALA A 27 -2.44 29.83 -11.76
N PHE A 28 -2.86 30.36 -10.61
CA PHE A 28 -2.70 29.70 -9.32
C PHE A 28 -3.47 28.38 -9.23
N SER A 29 -4.72 28.35 -9.69
CA SER A 29 -5.55 27.14 -9.75
C SER A 29 -5.03 26.11 -10.76
N ALA A 30 -4.33 26.53 -11.81
CA ALA A 30 -3.62 25.61 -12.71
C ALA A 30 -2.36 25.01 -12.05
N LEU A 31 -1.71 25.77 -11.17
CA LEU A 31 -0.55 25.32 -10.38
C LEU A 31 -0.95 24.41 -9.21
N GLN A 32 -2.06 24.70 -8.52
CA GLN A 32 -2.54 23.95 -7.35
C GLN A 32 -3.63 22.92 -7.65
N GLY A 33 -4.28 23.00 -8.81
CA GLY A 33 -5.37 22.11 -9.16
C GLY A 33 -4.90 20.69 -9.45
N ASP A 34 -5.76 19.72 -9.15
CA ASP A 34 -5.59 18.27 -9.32
C ASP A 34 -5.24 17.77 -10.74
N PHE A 35 -5.03 18.67 -11.70
CA PHE A 35 -4.67 18.40 -13.09
C PHE A 35 -3.15 18.44 -13.37
N GLY A 36 -2.34 18.82 -12.37
CA GLY A 36 -0.88 18.89 -12.50
C GLY A 36 -0.17 17.54 -12.34
N LEU A 37 0.99 17.41 -13.01
CA LEU A 37 1.99 16.34 -12.92
C LEU A 37 2.22 15.75 -11.51
N PHE A 38 1.96 16.53 -10.46
CA PHE A 38 2.01 16.13 -9.05
C PHE A 38 1.14 14.92 -8.69
N ARG A 39 -0.07 14.78 -9.27
CA ARG A 39 -0.90 13.60 -9.00
C ARG A 39 -0.28 12.33 -9.55
N ARG A 40 0.39 12.42 -10.71
CA ARG A 40 1.10 11.30 -11.32
C ARG A 40 2.35 10.93 -10.52
N LEU A 41 3.12 11.92 -10.06
CA LEU A 41 4.27 11.70 -9.17
C LEU A 41 3.86 11.05 -7.84
N LYS A 42 2.76 11.51 -7.23
CA LYS A 42 2.24 10.91 -6.00
C LYS A 42 1.72 9.50 -6.23
N ALA A 43 1.05 9.25 -7.35
CA ALA A 43 0.55 7.93 -7.72
C ALA A 43 1.69 6.94 -8.04
N GLU A 44 2.76 7.39 -8.71
CA GLU A 44 3.95 6.57 -8.97
C GLU A 44 4.68 6.19 -7.67
N ALA A 45 4.89 7.17 -6.76
CA ALA A 45 5.50 6.89 -5.47
C ALA A 45 4.68 5.88 -4.64
N GLN A 46 3.35 6.03 -4.63
CA GLN A 46 2.45 5.07 -3.97
C GLN A 46 2.50 3.70 -4.66
N ALA A 47 2.53 3.64 -5.99
CA ALA A 47 2.63 2.37 -6.70
C ALA A 47 3.94 1.63 -6.40
N GLU A 48 5.05 2.34 -6.27
CA GLU A 48 6.35 1.77 -5.88
C GLU A 48 6.32 1.21 -4.46
N GLU A 49 5.77 1.97 -3.51
CA GLU A 49 5.61 1.55 -2.10
C GLU A 49 4.74 0.28 -1.99
N LEU A 50 3.55 0.28 -2.61
CA LEU A 50 2.67 -0.90 -2.64
C LEU A 50 3.33 -2.09 -3.36
N GLY A 51 4.15 -1.84 -4.39
CA GLY A 51 4.89 -2.88 -5.09
C GLY A 51 5.91 -3.58 -4.19
N ALA A 52 6.63 -2.82 -3.37
CA ALA A 52 7.57 -3.36 -2.40
C ALA A 52 6.86 -4.17 -1.30
N GLU A 53 5.73 -3.66 -0.78
CA GLU A 53 4.91 -4.38 0.20
C GLU A 53 4.40 -5.70 -0.36
N LEU A 54 3.83 -5.68 -1.57
CA LEU A 54 3.34 -6.87 -2.27
C LEU A 54 4.45 -7.91 -2.45
N ALA A 55 5.66 -7.50 -2.84
CA ALA A 55 6.80 -8.40 -2.96
C ALA A 55 7.15 -9.06 -1.61
N SER A 56 7.10 -8.30 -0.52
CA SER A 56 7.37 -8.82 0.83
C SER A 56 6.31 -9.86 1.27
N LEU A 57 5.02 -9.57 1.02
CA LEU A 57 3.92 -10.48 1.34
C LEU A 57 3.99 -11.75 0.49
N ARG A 58 4.32 -11.64 -0.80
CA ARG A 58 4.54 -12.82 -1.66
C ARG A 58 5.68 -13.69 -1.15
N ALA A 59 6.77 -13.09 -0.69
CA ALA A 59 7.86 -13.85 -0.09
C ALA A 59 7.42 -14.55 1.20
N GLU A 60 6.55 -13.94 2.00
CA GLU A 60 5.98 -14.55 3.20
C GLU A 60 5.04 -15.71 2.87
N ILE A 61 4.13 -15.52 1.91
CA ILE A 61 3.26 -16.60 1.41
C ILE A 61 4.11 -17.77 0.92
N ALA A 62 5.14 -17.54 0.11
CA ALA A 62 6.02 -18.60 -0.38
C ALA A 62 6.74 -19.34 0.76
N ARG A 63 7.15 -18.63 1.83
CA ARG A 63 7.72 -19.28 3.02
C ARG A 63 6.68 -20.14 3.74
N MET A 64 5.47 -19.63 3.94
CA MET A 64 4.38 -20.36 4.59
C MET A 64 3.98 -21.57 3.76
N GLU A 65 3.83 -21.44 2.45
CA GLU A 65 3.55 -22.53 1.52
C GLU A 65 4.65 -23.59 1.58
N ASN A 66 5.92 -23.21 1.66
CA ASN A 66 7.01 -24.17 1.83
C ASN A 66 6.93 -24.90 3.18
N LEU A 67 6.62 -24.20 4.27
CA LEU A 67 6.43 -24.81 5.59
C LEU A 67 5.22 -25.75 5.60
N THR A 68 4.09 -25.33 5.05
CA THR A 68 2.88 -26.14 4.91
C THR A 68 3.14 -27.34 4.01
N HIS A 69 3.85 -27.20 2.91
CA HIS A 69 4.23 -28.32 2.04
C HIS A 69 5.18 -29.29 2.75
N ARG A 70 6.08 -28.80 3.61
CA ARG A 70 6.95 -29.65 4.43
C ARG A 70 6.20 -30.35 5.57
N LEU A 71 5.07 -29.80 6.00
CA LEU A 71 4.20 -30.37 7.03
C LEU A 71 3.07 -31.24 6.44
N SER A 72 2.75 -31.06 5.16
CA SER A 72 1.69 -31.77 4.44
C SER A 72 2.25 -32.99 3.71
N ASP A 73 2.03 -34.15 4.34
CA ASP A 73 1.80 -35.49 3.77
C ASP A 73 2.88 -36.25 2.97
N ASN A 74 3.93 -35.65 2.42
CA ASN A 74 4.97 -36.46 1.73
C ASN A 74 6.30 -36.57 2.50
N HIS A 75 6.33 -36.00 3.71
CA HIS A 75 7.41 -36.13 4.69
C HIS A 75 6.91 -36.02 6.14
N LEU A 76 5.60 -36.25 6.35
CA LEU A 76 5.05 -36.47 7.68
C LEU A 76 5.48 -37.87 8.09
N ASP A 77 6.69 -37.96 8.63
CA ASP A 77 7.24 -39.21 9.13
C ASP A 77 6.33 -39.68 10.26
N LEU A 78 5.39 -40.57 9.92
CA LEU A 78 4.47 -41.21 10.85
C LEU A 78 5.25 -41.85 12.00
N ASP A 79 6.49 -42.26 11.76
CA ASP A 79 7.40 -42.77 12.79
C ASP A 79 7.86 -41.65 13.75
N LEU A 80 8.09 -40.41 13.29
CA LEU A 80 8.40 -39.26 14.16
C LEU A 80 7.17 -38.78 14.94
N LEU A 81 5.97 -38.83 14.33
CA LEU A 81 4.72 -38.51 15.02
C LEU A 81 4.45 -39.55 16.13
N ASP A 82 4.67 -40.83 15.84
CA ASP A 82 4.50 -41.92 16.78
C ASP A 82 5.59 -41.92 17.87
N GLU A 83 6.85 -41.61 17.53
CA GLU A 83 7.93 -41.36 18.51
C GLU A 83 7.58 -40.21 19.46
N ARG A 84 7.09 -39.09 18.92
CA ARG A 84 6.73 -37.92 19.74
C ARG A 84 5.49 -38.21 20.58
N ALA A 85 4.50 -38.91 20.04
CA ALA A 85 3.33 -39.35 20.78
C ALA A 85 3.70 -40.34 21.90
N ARG A 86 4.59 -41.30 21.65
CA ARG A 86 5.06 -42.28 22.63
C ARG A 86 5.89 -41.64 23.74
N ARG A 87 6.70 -40.64 23.40
CA ARG A 87 7.54 -39.87 24.36
C ARG A 87 6.74 -38.88 25.22
N VAL A 88 5.65 -38.32 24.70
CA VAL A 88 4.80 -37.33 25.40
C VAL A 88 3.63 -37.98 26.16
N LEU A 89 2.99 -39.00 25.58
CA LEU A 89 1.82 -39.68 26.15
C LEU A 89 2.18 -40.93 26.98
N GLY A 90 3.46 -41.32 27.03
CA GLY A 90 3.93 -42.38 27.92
C GLY A 90 3.25 -43.74 27.70
N VAL A 91 2.89 -44.08 26.46
CA VAL A 91 2.30 -45.39 26.13
C VAL A 91 3.42 -46.43 26.06
N ILE A 92 3.93 -46.82 27.24
CA ILE A 92 4.59 -48.11 27.40
C ILE A 92 3.49 -49.15 27.31
N ARG A 93 3.59 -50.07 26.35
CA ARG A 93 2.78 -51.29 26.34
C ARG A 93 3.12 -52.07 27.62
N THR A 94 2.10 -52.37 28.42
CA THR A 94 2.19 -52.97 29.77
C THR A 94 2.75 -54.41 29.78
N ASP A 95 3.21 -54.93 28.65
CA ASP A 95 3.38 -56.37 28.41
C ASP A 95 4.76 -56.80 27.90
N GLU A 96 5.81 -55.98 28.05
CA GLU A 96 7.20 -56.41 27.75
C GLU A 96 7.93 -56.91 29.02
N ILE A 97 8.11 -58.23 29.12
CA ILE A 97 8.84 -58.92 30.20
C ILE A 97 10.34 -58.88 29.89
N VAL A 98 11.12 -58.21 30.74
CA VAL A 98 12.59 -58.30 30.72
C VAL A 98 13.02 -59.56 31.46
N ILE A 99 13.53 -60.55 30.72
CA ILE A 99 14.21 -61.73 31.29
C ILE A 99 15.66 -61.36 31.61
N ARG A 100 16.08 -61.61 32.84
CA ARG A 100 17.49 -61.77 33.23
C ARG A 100 17.66 -63.11 33.94
#